data_AF-A0A357NGX3-F1
#
_entry.id   AF-A0A357NGX3-F1
#
_cell.length_a   1.000
_cell.length_b   1.000
_cell.length_c   1.000
_cell.angle_alpha   90.00
_cell.angle_beta   90.00
_cell.angle_gamma   90.00
#
_symmetry.space_group_name_H-M   'P 1'
#
loop_
_entity.id
_entity.type
_entity.pdbx_description
1 polymer ?
#
loop_
_entity_poly.entity_id
_entity_poly.type
_entity_poly.pdbx_seq_one_letter_code
_entity_poly.pdbx_strand_id
1 'polypeptide(L)'
;IHLIKAIYSFFIPPGILVLLLAGLAFGTRRRSKKTATLLAIITIILYIASTNYFGAFFIRSLEDRYSIPTKVDPDVIIVLGGGATSDTPDLSGLGGLSGSAANRLLTAVRLYNIHKVPIIFSGGQVFRDAANE
;
A
#
# COMPACT_ATOMS: atom_id res chain seq x y z
N ILE A 1 10.38 -21.86 -5.95
CA ILE A 1 9.93 -20.59 -5.28
C ILE A 1 8.88 -19.85 -6.12
N HIS A 2 9.09 -19.63 -7.42
CA HIS A 2 8.11 -18.93 -8.29
C HIS A 2 6.78 -19.66 -8.48
N LEU A 3 6.79 -21.00 -8.58
CA LEU A 3 5.58 -21.81 -8.73
C LEU A 3 4.64 -21.71 -7.52
N ILE A 4 5.21 -21.69 -6.31
CA ILE A 4 4.45 -21.54 -5.06
C ILE A 4 3.80 -20.16 -4.99
N LYS A 5 4.53 -19.09 -5.36
CA LYS A 5 3.95 -17.74 -5.43
C LYS A 5 2.80 -17.64 -6.45
N ALA A 6 2.87 -18.35 -7.56
CA ALA A 6 1.79 -18.41 -8.54
C ALA A 6 0.55 -19.12 -7.97
N ILE A 7 0.73 -20.24 -7.26
CA ILE A 7 -0.35 -20.97 -6.59
C ILE A 7 -0.97 -20.12 -5.45
N TYR A 8 -0.16 -19.42 -4.67
CA TYR A 8 -0.68 -18.48 -3.66
C TYR A 8 -1.43 -17.32 -4.30
N SER A 9 -0.90 -16.71 -5.36
CA SER A 9 -1.60 -15.66 -6.11
C SER A 9 -2.92 -16.15 -6.73
N PHE A 10 -3.04 -17.47 -6.96
CA PHE A 10 -4.26 -18.11 -7.44
C PHE A 10 -5.31 -18.29 -6.33
N PHE A 11 -4.86 -18.55 -5.10
CA PHE A 11 -5.73 -18.70 -3.92
C PHE A 11 -6.09 -17.39 -3.22
N ILE A 12 -5.31 -16.32 -3.41
CA ILE A 12 -5.60 -15.00 -2.84
C ILE A 12 -6.80 -14.37 -3.58
N PRO A 13 -7.70 -13.65 -2.88
CA PRO A 13 -9.03 -13.23 -3.31
C PRO A 13 -9.25 -12.78 -4.78
N PRO A 14 -8.37 -12.02 -5.45
CA PRO A 14 -8.62 -11.65 -6.84
C PRO A 14 -8.50 -12.83 -7.82
N GLY A 15 -7.71 -13.86 -7.54
CA GLY A 15 -7.51 -14.99 -8.45
C GLY A 15 -8.74 -15.89 -8.58
N ILE A 16 -9.30 -16.33 -7.45
CA ILE A 16 -10.44 -17.25 -7.43
C ILE A 16 -11.73 -16.60 -7.95
N LEU A 17 -11.92 -15.30 -7.70
CA LEU A 17 -13.07 -14.54 -8.18
C LEU A 17 -13.07 -14.41 -9.70
N VAL A 18 -11.90 -14.14 -10.30
CA VAL A 18 -11.75 -14.06 -11.77
C VAL A 18 -12.08 -15.39 -12.44
N LEU A 19 -11.65 -16.52 -11.85
CA LEU A 19 -11.93 -17.86 -12.38
C LEU A 19 -13.40 -18.25 -12.28
N LEU A 20 -14.04 -17.98 -11.13
CA LEU A 20 -15.47 -18.22 -10.96
C LEU A 20 -16.29 -17.42 -11.98
N LEU A 21 -15.97 -16.15 -12.16
CA LEU A 21 -16.65 -15.29 -13.12
C LEU A 21 -16.40 -15.73 -14.57
N ALA A 22 -15.18 -16.16 -14.90
CA ALA A 22 -14.86 -16.73 -16.21
C ALA A 22 -15.60 -18.04 -16.47
N GLY A 23 -15.69 -18.93 -15.48
CA GLY A 23 -16.46 -20.17 -15.55
C GLY A 23 -17.96 -19.93 -15.74
N LEU A 24 -18.52 -18.95 -15.01
CA LEU A 24 -19.91 -18.52 -15.18
C LEU A 24 -20.15 -17.88 -16.55
N ALA A 25 -19.22 -17.07 -17.06
CA ALA A 25 -19.29 -16.51 -18.42
C ALA A 25 -19.31 -17.62 -19.49
N PHE A 26 -18.49 -18.65 -19.32
CA PHE A 26 -18.45 -19.79 -20.25
C PHE A 26 -19.73 -20.65 -20.16
N GLY A 27 -20.20 -20.94 -18.95
CA GLY A 27 -21.42 -21.74 -18.73
C GLY A 27 -22.70 -21.05 -19.22
N THR A 28 -22.79 -19.73 -19.07
CA THR A 28 -23.95 -18.93 -19.53
C THR A 28 -23.93 -18.62 -21.03
N ARG A 29 -22.80 -18.83 -21.72
CA ARG A 29 -22.64 -18.57 -23.16
C ARG A 29 -23.61 -19.36 -24.04
N ARG A 30 -24.02 -20.56 -23.60
CA ARG A 30 -25.01 -21.40 -24.29
C ARG A 30 -26.45 -20.89 -24.13
N ARG A 31 -26.75 -20.14 -23.05
CA ARG A 31 -28.11 -19.62 -22.80
C ARG A 31 -28.30 -18.18 -23.29
N SER A 32 -27.32 -17.30 -23.10
CA SER A 32 -27.40 -15.90 -23.50
C SER A 32 -26.02 -15.34 -23.80
N LYS A 33 -25.76 -15.05 -25.08
CA LYS A 33 -24.49 -14.42 -25.50
C LYS A 33 -24.29 -13.06 -24.82
N LYS A 34 -25.36 -12.28 -24.63
CA LYS A 34 -25.30 -10.96 -23.98
C LYS A 34 -24.82 -11.04 -22.53
N THR A 35 -25.37 -11.98 -21.76
CA THR A 35 -25.01 -12.18 -20.35
C THR A 35 -23.57 -12.66 -20.21
N ALA A 36 -23.15 -13.61 -21.07
CA ALA A 36 -21.77 -14.09 -21.09
C ALA A 36 -20.76 -12.99 -21.44
N THR A 37 -21.10 -12.10 -22.39
CA THR A 37 -20.25 -10.95 -22.75
C THR A 37 -20.15 -9.95 -21.60
N LEU A 38 -21.26 -9.63 -20.92
CA LEU A 38 -21.24 -8.73 -19.76
C LEU A 38 -20.37 -9.30 -18.62
N LEU A 39 -20.54 -10.57 -18.29
CA LEU A 39 -19.72 -11.26 -17.29
C LEU A 39 -18.24 -11.28 -17.69
N ALA A 40 -17.92 -11.52 -18.96
CA ALA A 40 -16.55 -11.47 -19.45
C ALA A 40 -15.93 -10.08 -19.30
N ILE A 41 -16.67 -9.02 -19.62
CA ILE A 41 -16.21 -7.63 -19.46
C ILE A 41 -15.93 -7.33 -17.97
N ILE A 42 -16.86 -7.67 -17.07
CA ILE A 42 -16.68 -7.47 -15.64
C ILE A 42 -15.46 -8.24 -15.13
N THR A 43 -15.28 -9.48 -15.59
CA THR A 43 -14.11 -10.32 -15.23
C THR A 43 -12.80 -9.66 -15.65
N ILE A 44 -12.74 -9.11 -16.88
CA ILE A 44 -11.55 -8.42 -17.40
C ILE A 44 -11.27 -7.16 -16.59
N ILE A 45 -12.30 -6.33 -16.33
CA ILE A 45 -12.14 -5.10 -15.54
C ILE A 45 -11.64 -5.44 -14.13
N LEU A 46 -12.23 -6.44 -13.49
CA LEU A 46 -11.84 -6.87 -12.15
C LEU A 46 -10.40 -7.40 -12.13
N TYR A 47 -9.98 -8.15 -13.15
CA TYR A 47 -8.62 -8.63 -13.29
C TYR A 47 -7.61 -7.47 -13.46
N ILE A 48 -7.91 -6.50 -14.32
CA ILE A 48 -7.08 -5.31 -14.51
C ILE A 48 -7.00 -4.50 -13.21
N ALA A 49 -8.13 -4.24 -12.56
CA ALA A 49 -8.19 -3.50 -11.30
C ALA A 49 -7.45 -4.20 -10.15
N SER A 50 -7.43 -5.53 -10.16
CA SER A 50 -6.72 -6.35 -9.17
C SER A 50 -5.21 -6.49 -9.45
N THR A 51 -4.74 -5.99 -10.58
CA THR A 51 -3.33 -6.08 -10.96
C THR A 51 -2.54 -4.92 -10.36
N ASN A 52 -1.41 -5.22 -9.70
CA ASN A 52 -0.52 -4.22 -9.10
C ASN A 52 -0.10 -3.10 -10.05
N TYR A 53 0.01 -3.39 -11.36
CA TYR A 53 0.33 -2.42 -12.39
C TYR A 53 -0.70 -1.28 -12.47
N PHE A 54 -1.99 -1.61 -12.43
CA PHE A 54 -3.05 -0.60 -12.50
C PHE A 54 -3.10 0.23 -11.22
N GLY A 55 -2.92 -0.42 -10.05
CA GLY A 55 -2.77 0.29 -8.78
C GLY A 55 -1.57 1.24 -8.78
N ALA A 56 -0.41 0.79 -9.25
CA ALA A 56 0.80 1.61 -9.36
C ALA A 56 0.62 2.79 -10.32
N PHE A 57 -0.11 2.62 -11.42
CA PHE A 57 -0.43 3.71 -12.34
C PHE A 57 -1.25 4.82 -11.65
N PHE A 58 -2.26 4.45 -10.85
CA PHE A 58 -3.05 5.40 -10.08
C PHE A 58 -2.22 6.10 -8.99
N ILE A 59 -1.39 5.34 -8.27
CA ILE A 59 -0.51 5.90 -7.23
C ILE A 59 0.49 6.88 -7.85
N ARG A 60 1.12 6.51 -8.96
CA ARG A 60 2.10 7.37 -9.64
C ARG A 60 1.50 8.71 -10.08
N SER A 61 0.25 8.71 -10.55
CA SER A 61 -0.49 9.94 -10.88
C SER A 61 -0.69 10.87 -9.67
N LEU A 62 -0.73 10.32 -8.45
CA LEU A 62 -0.78 11.08 -7.21
C LEU A 62 0.61 11.53 -6.75
N GLU A 63 1.63 10.69 -6.92
CA GLU A 63 3.03 11.00 -6.57
C GLU A 63 3.62 12.12 -7.43
N ASP A 64 3.31 12.15 -8.73
CA ASP A 64 3.80 13.17 -9.66
C ASP A 64 3.36 14.60 -9.28
N ARG A 65 2.34 14.74 -8.42
CA ARG A 65 1.88 16.05 -7.90
C ARG A 65 2.80 16.63 -6.84
N TYR A 66 3.67 15.81 -6.24
CA TYR A 66 4.56 16.20 -5.16
C TYR A 66 6.02 15.96 -5.55
N SER A 67 6.65 16.96 -6.17
CA SER A 67 8.08 16.92 -6.47
C SER A 67 8.92 17.10 -5.21
N ILE A 68 9.99 16.31 -5.08
CA ILE A 68 10.97 16.47 -4.00
C ILE A 68 11.82 17.72 -4.28
N PRO A 69 11.88 18.71 -3.36
CA PRO A 69 12.69 19.91 -3.55
C PRO A 69 14.20 19.57 -3.57
N THR A 70 14.92 20.16 -4.53
CA THR A 70 16.35 19.85 -4.78
C THR A 70 17.30 20.56 -3.81
N LYS A 71 16.86 21.67 -3.21
CA LYS A 71 17.57 22.37 -2.14
C LYS A 71 16.57 22.67 -1.03
N VAL A 72 16.94 22.29 0.18
CA VAL A 72 16.13 22.52 1.38
C VAL A 72 17.06 23.23 2.36
N ASP A 73 16.59 24.35 2.92
CA ASP A 73 17.25 25.03 4.02
C ASP A 73 16.18 25.29 5.09
N PRO A 74 15.91 24.30 5.96
CA PRO A 74 14.78 24.35 6.87
C PRO A 74 15.18 24.99 8.20
N ASP A 75 14.35 25.88 8.75
CA ASP A 75 14.50 26.36 10.13
C ASP A 75 14.05 25.32 11.18
N VAL A 76 13.17 24.40 10.78
CA VAL A 76 12.64 23.33 11.62
C VAL A 76 12.28 22.11 10.78
N ILE A 77 12.46 20.91 11.32
CA ILE A 77 12.07 19.64 10.70
C ILE A 77 10.80 19.14 11.40
N ILE A 78 9.69 19.03 10.68
CA ILE A 78 8.44 18.47 11.22
C ILE A 78 8.28 17.04 10.70
N VAL A 79 8.16 16.09 11.61
CA VAL A 79 7.94 14.68 11.30
C VAL A 79 6.52 14.31 11.69
N LEU A 80 5.71 13.98 10.69
CA LEU A 80 4.37 13.46 10.90
C LEU A 80 4.44 11.97 11.18
N GLY A 81 3.69 11.55 12.21
CA GLY A 81 3.39 10.16 12.51
C GLY A 81 2.73 9.44 11.33
N GLY A 82 2.52 8.14 11.47
CA GLY A 82 2.06 7.31 10.35
C GLY A 82 1.72 5.89 10.71
N GLY A 83 1.26 5.64 11.94
CA GLY A 83 1.00 4.32 12.47
C GLY A 83 2.20 3.77 13.25
N ALA A 84 1.91 3.13 14.38
CA ALA A 84 2.82 2.24 15.08
C ALA A 84 2.23 0.82 15.16
N THR A 85 3.11 -0.19 15.11
CA THR A 85 2.77 -1.61 15.25
C THR A 85 3.03 -2.04 16.70
N SER A 86 1.99 -2.50 17.39
CA SER A 86 2.02 -2.78 18.83
C SER A 86 2.83 -4.02 19.22
N ASP A 87 2.85 -5.04 18.35
CA ASP A 87 3.39 -6.37 18.69
C ASP A 87 4.78 -6.64 18.11
N THR A 88 5.48 -5.59 17.67
CA THR A 88 6.82 -5.77 17.06
C THR A 88 7.87 -5.62 18.16
N PRO A 89 8.72 -6.65 18.40
CA PRO A 89 9.81 -6.51 19.35
C PRO A 89 10.81 -5.46 18.83
N ASP A 90 11.11 -4.47 19.67
CA ASP A 90 12.12 -3.45 19.42
C ASP A 90 13.12 -3.38 20.57
N LEU A 91 14.25 -2.70 20.35
CA LEU A 91 15.40 -2.64 21.26
C LEU A 91 15.04 -2.13 22.68
N SER A 92 13.94 -1.39 22.82
CA SER A 92 13.48 -0.79 24.08
C SER A 92 12.10 -1.29 24.55
N GLY A 93 11.51 -2.30 23.92
CA GLY A 93 10.21 -2.85 24.35
C GLY A 93 9.39 -3.52 23.24
N LEU A 94 8.07 -3.46 23.38
CA LEU A 94 7.10 -3.87 22.36
C LEU A 94 6.52 -2.61 21.71
N GLY A 95 6.55 -2.55 20.39
CA GLY A 95 6.10 -1.38 19.64
C GLY A 95 7.17 -0.92 18.65
N GLY A 96 6.77 -0.69 17.40
CA GLY A 96 7.63 -0.11 16.38
C GLY A 96 6.87 0.87 15.49
N LEU A 97 7.58 1.79 14.85
CA LEU A 97 6.97 2.63 13.82
C LEU A 97 6.57 1.78 12.62
N SER A 98 5.45 2.11 11.97
CA SER A 98 5.11 1.51 10.68
C SER A 98 6.25 1.75 9.69
N GLY A 99 6.42 0.85 8.70
CA GLY A 99 7.48 1.02 7.70
C GLY A 99 7.44 2.38 6.97
N SER A 100 6.26 2.98 6.86
CA SER A 100 6.12 4.34 6.30
C SER A 100 6.61 5.42 7.25
N ALA A 101 6.28 5.33 8.55
CA ALA A 101 6.72 6.27 9.56
C ALA A 101 8.24 6.15 9.84
N ALA A 102 8.79 4.94 9.83
CA ALA A 102 10.21 4.69 9.96
C ALA A 102 11.03 5.34 8.84
N ASN A 103 10.55 5.29 7.58
CA ASN A 103 11.21 5.97 6.46
C ASN A 103 11.20 7.50 6.60
N ARG A 104 10.11 8.07 7.13
CA ARG A 104 10.03 9.51 7.42
C ARG A 104 11.00 9.90 8.53
N LEU A 105 11.06 9.13 9.61
CA LEU A 105 12.00 9.35 10.70
C LEU A 105 13.46 9.27 10.21
N LEU A 106 13.80 8.26 9.40
CA LEU A 106 15.13 8.13 8.81
C LEU A 106 15.49 9.36 7.95
N THR A 107 14.53 9.87 7.17
CA THR A 107 14.72 11.07 6.36
C THR A 107 14.93 12.30 7.23
N ALA A 108 14.18 12.44 8.33
CA ALA A 108 14.34 13.53 9.29
C ALA A 108 15.70 13.51 9.98
N VAL A 109 16.19 12.34 10.39
CA VAL A 109 17.53 12.18 10.98
C VAL A 109 18.62 12.54 9.97
N ARG A 110 18.46 12.16 8.69
CA ARG A 110 19.38 12.57 7.62
C ARG A 110 19.41 14.10 7.45
N LEU A 111 18.25 14.75 7.42
CA LEU A 111 18.15 16.21 7.34
C LEU A 111 18.75 16.90 8.57
N TYR A 112 18.51 16.37 9.76
CA TYR A 112 19.07 16.88 11.01
C TYR A 112 20.60 16.82 11.02
N ASN A 113 21.20 15.77 10.46
CA ASN A 113 22.65 15.68 10.38
C ASN A 113 23.28 16.72 9.46
N ILE A 114 22.54 17.22 8.46
CA ILE A 114 23.00 18.24 7.51
C ILE A 114 22.76 19.65 8.07
N HIS A 115 21.55 19.93 8.55
CA HIS A 115 21.12 21.30 8.90
C HIS A 115 21.18 21.61 10.40
N LYS A 116 21.22 20.59 11.26
CA LYS A 116 21.28 20.71 12.73
C LYS A 116 20.17 21.59 13.35
N VAL A 117 19.02 21.65 12.69
CA VAL A 117 17.84 22.42 13.15
C VAL A 117 16.89 21.58 14.01
N PRO A 118 16.02 22.19 14.83
CA PRO A 118 15.13 21.47 15.74
C PRO A 118 14.20 20.49 15.00
N ILE A 119 13.92 19.34 15.61
CA ILE A 119 12.95 18.36 15.11
C ILE A 119 11.69 18.41 15.99
N ILE A 120 10.53 18.55 15.37
CA ILE A 120 9.21 18.44 16.01
C ILE A 120 8.54 17.17 15.50
N PHE A 121 8.17 16.29 16.42
CA PHE A 121 7.40 15.09 16.11
C PHE A 121 5.92 15.32 16.40
N SER A 122 5.05 14.98 15.45
CA SER A 122 3.61 15.05 15.60
C SER A 122 3.03 13.64 15.44
N GLY A 123 2.79 12.98 16.57
CA GLY A 123 2.30 11.61 16.67
C GLY A 123 1.65 11.37 18.04
N GLY A 124 0.91 10.28 18.17
CA GLY A 124 0.29 9.89 19.43
C GLY A 124 -0.65 8.69 19.28
N GLN A 125 -0.99 8.04 20.39
CA GLN A 125 -1.89 6.89 20.43
C GLN A 125 -3.34 7.32 20.24
N VAL A 126 -3.88 7.08 19.04
CA VAL A 126 -5.30 7.34 18.71
C VAL A 126 -6.20 6.16 19.09
N PHE A 127 -5.66 4.93 19.07
CA PHE A 127 -6.38 3.70 19.39
C PHE A 127 -5.75 2.98 20.59
N ARG A 128 -6.57 2.48 21.52
CA ARG A 128 -6.09 1.81 22.75
C ARG A 128 -5.24 0.56 22.49
N ASP A 129 -5.41 -0.05 21.32
CA ASP A 129 -4.69 -1.25 20.89
C ASP A 129 -3.51 -0.95 19.95
N ALA A 130 -3.29 0.32 19.59
CA ALA A 130 -2.13 0.76 18.80
C ALA A 130 -0.98 1.19 19.72
N ALA A 131 0.26 0.94 19.30
CA ALA A 131 1.44 1.48 20.00
C ALA A 131 1.45 3.02 19.94
N ASN A 132 2.11 3.64 20.92
CA ASN A 132 2.35 5.09 20.93
C ASN A 132 3.46 5.41 19.91
N GLU A 133 3.20 6.41 19.07
CA GLU A 133 4.13 6.95 18.05
C GLU A 133 5.01 8.07 18.60
#